data_AF-A0A9E4Q3J6-F1
#
_entry.id   AF-A0A9E4Q3J6-F1
#
_cell.length_a   1.000
_cell.length_b   1.000
_cell.length_c   1.000
_cell.angle_alpha   90.00
_cell.angle_beta   90.00
_cell.angle_gamma   90.00
#
_symmetry.space_group_name_H-M   'P 1'
#
loop_
_entity.id
_entity.type
_entity.pdbx_description
1 polymer ?
#
loop_
_entity_poly.entity_id
_entity_poly.type
_entity_poly.pdbx_seq_one_letter_code
_entity_poly.pdbx_strand_id
1 'polypeptide(L)'
;YHACILDRYLLHDNPERITEDNRLRGGLLGYEIEKPEYYMAGGVRRLVLLALAGDASGEQTLQLLETLRQTPRDAPEMTLSVVGENTMGAAWRTAYWTHLWEQGFESLEAMEAYRGGASTLAREERAGWKERFGGIVTDAADVYYELHEPV
;
A
#
# COMPACT_ATOMS: atom_id res chain seq x y z
N TYR A 1 -11.86 -5.23 -11.51
CA TYR A 1 -12.73 -4.25 -10.82
C TYR A 1 -12.27 -4.09 -9.35
N HIS A 2 -11.10 -3.48 -9.13
CA HIS A 2 -10.58 -3.16 -7.80
C HIS A 2 -10.35 -1.64 -7.63
N ALA A 3 -11.09 -0.84 -8.41
CA ALA A 3 -11.10 0.62 -8.37
C ALA A 3 -12.13 1.20 -7.37
N CYS A 4 -12.86 0.36 -6.63
CA CYS A 4 -13.98 0.79 -5.78
C CYS A 4 -13.70 0.71 -4.27
N ILE A 5 -12.50 0.27 -3.86
CA ILE A 5 -12.23 0.05 -2.43
C ILE A 5 -11.95 1.38 -1.72
N LEU A 6 -11.13 2.28 -2.29
CA LEU A 6 -10.86 3.58 -1.68
C LEU A 6 -12.06 4.54 -1.74
N ASP A 7 -12.87 4.47 -2.80
CA ASP A 7 -14.10 5.26 -2.98
C ASP A 7 -15.19 4.94 -1.93
N ARG A 8 -15.13 3.78 -1.28
CA ARG A 8 -16.14 3.34 -0.29
C ARG A 8 -15.78 3.66 1.16
N TYR A 9 -14.49 3.77 1.49
CA TYR A 9 -14.07 3.91 2.89
C TYR A 9 -13.97 5.35 3.39
N LEU A 10 -13.96 6.35 2.49
CA LEU A 10 -13.79 7.77 2.87
C LEU A 10 -15.00 8.67 2.52
N LEU A 11 -15.99 8.19 1.77
CA LEU A 11 -17.11 9.02 1.29
C LEU A 11 -18.44 8.33 1.60
N HIS A 12 -19.11 8.77 2.68
CA HIS A 12 -20.47 8.29 2.97
C HIS A 12 -21.48 8.73 1.90
N ASP A 13 -21.14 9.69 1.03
CA ASP A 13 -21.93 10.06 -0.16
C ASP A 13 -21.00 10.51 -1.30
N ASN A 14 -20.47 9.54 -2.06
CA ASN A 14 -19.55 9.77 -3.19
C ASN A 14 -20.21 10.61 -4.32
N PRO A 15 -19.47 11.48 -5.06
CA PRO A 15 -18.71 10.96 -6.21
C PRO A 15 -17.27 11.49 -6.43
N GLU A 16 -16.87 12.69 -6.00
CA GLU A 16 -15.53 13.24 -6.31
C GLU A 16 -15.18 14.35 -5.31
N ARG A 17 -14.33 14.10 -4.29
CA ARG A 17 -13.46 15.07 -3.58
C ARG A 17 -13.14 14.61 -2.15
N ILE A 18 -11.85 14.38 -1.88
CA ILE A 18 -11.27 14.70 -0.57
C ILE A 18 -10.70 16.11 -0.70
N THR A 19 -11.42 17.13 -0.20
CA THR A 19 -10.95 18.54 -0.19
C THR A 19 -10.24 18.94 1.10
N GLU A 20 -10.02 18.01 2.03
CA GLU A 20 -9.33 18.30 3.28
C GLU A 20 -7.84 18.02 3.19
N ASP A 21 -7.07 18.93 3.77
CA ASP A 21 -5.61 18.88 3.90
C ASP A 21 -5.26 17.81 4.95
N ASN A 22 -5.23 16.55 4.53
CA ASN A 22 -4.85 15.42 5.36
C ASN A 22 -3.42 14.95 5.02
N ARG A 23 -2.85 14.08 5.87
CA ARG A 23 -1.51 13.51 5.62
C ARG A 23 -1.38 12.78 4.28
N LEU A 24 -2.51 12.42 3.66
CA LEU A 24 -2.57 11.72 2.37
C LEU A 24 -2.53 12.68 1.18
N ARG A 25 -2.57 14.00 1.38
CA ARG A 25 -2.46 15.05 0.35
C ARG A 25 -3.36 14.82 -0.87
N GLY A 26 -4.66 14.58 -0.63
CA GLY A 26 -5.77 14.60 -1.59
C GLY A 26 -5.46 14.29 -3.07
N GLY A 27 -5.75 13.07 -3.52
CA GLY A 27 -5.73 12.64 -4.91
C GLY A 27 -6.35 11.26 -5.06
N LEU A 28 -7.00 10.97 -6.19
CA LEU A 28 -7.59 9.65 -6.47
C LEU A 28 -6.49 8.58 -6.52
N LEU A 29 -6.77 7.41 -5.93
CA LEU A 29 -5.81 6.32 -5.74
C LEU A 29 -6.37 5.03 -6.35
N GLY A 30 -5.56 4.31 -7.12
CA GLY A 30 -5.91 2.98 -7.63
C GLY A 30 -4.81 2.34 -8.47
N TYR A 31 -4.91 1.03 -8.67
CA TYR A 31 -3.92 0.21 -9.39
C TYR A 31 -4.61 -0.95 -10.15
N GLU A 32 -3.92 -1.52 -11.15
CA GLU A 32 -4.40 -2.65 -11.96
C GLU A 32 -3.95 -4.00 -11.37
N ILE A 33 -4.80 -5.02 -11.50
CA ILE A 33 -4.60 -6.37 -10.95
C ILE A 33 -4.95 -7.42 -12.01
N GLU A 34 -4.06 -8.40 -12.22
CA GLU A 34 -4.22 -9.45 -13.23
C GLU A 34 -4.90 -10.76 -12.74
N LYS A 35 -4.97 -11.04 -11.42
CA LYS A 35 -5.45 -12.34 -10.86
C LYS A 35 -6.26 -12.20 -9.54
N PRO A 36 -7.01 -13.23 -9.08
CA PRO A 36 -7.86 -13.15 -7.88
C PRO A 36 -7.17 -13.52 -6.55
N GLU A 37 -5.84 -13.47 -6.45
CA GLU A 37 -5.04 -13.83 -5.25
C GLU A 37 -5.34 -12.98 -3.98
N TYR A 38 -6.34 -12.10 -4.06
CA TYR A 38 -6.67 -11.02 -3.15
C TYR A 38 -7.86 -11.31 -2.25
N TYR A 39 -8.50 -12.47 -2.37
CA TYR A 39 -9.70 -12.71 -1.57
C TYR A 39 -9.31 -12.98 -0.11
N MET A 40 -9.77 -12.10 0.79
CA MET A 40 -9.78 -12.32 2.23
C MET A 40 -11.21 -12.15 2.72
N ALA A 41 -11.75 -13.18 3.37
CA ALA A 41 -13.12 -13.17 3.88
C ALA A 41 -13.26 -12.28 5.12
N GLY A 42 -12.19 -12.12 5.89
CA GLY A 42 -12.09 -11.27 7.07
C GLY A 42 -10.63 -10.89 7.35
N GLY A 43 -10.39 -10.14 8.43
CA GLY A 43 -9.06 -9.74 8.89
C GLY A 43 -8.80 -8.25 8.74
N VAL A 44 -7.54 -7.87 8.46
CA VAL A 44 -7.13 -6.46 8.31
C VAL A 44 -6.47 -6.24 6.96
N ARG A 45 -6.86 -5.14 6.32
CA ARG A 45 -6.23 -4.60 5.11
C ARG A 45 -5.49 -3.33 5.47
N ARG A 46 -4.25 -3.22 5.02
CA ARG A 46 -3.46 -2.00 5.12
C ARG A 46 -3.02 -1.56 3.74
N LEU A 47 -3.30 -0.31 3.40
CA LEU A 47 -2.83 0.32 2.18
C LEU A 47 -1.70 1.27 2.52
N VAL A 48 -0.54 1.05 1.91
CA VAL A 48 0.65 1.88 2.02
C VAL A 48 0.84 2.64 0.72
N LEU A 49 0.83 3.97 0.82
CA LEU A 49 1.16 4.91 -0.24
C LEU A 49 2.66 5.13 -0.25
N LEU A 50 3.29 5.02 -1.42
CA LEU A 50 4.73 5.17 -1.60
C LEU A 50 5.02 6.30 -2.59
N ALA A 51 5.87 7.23 -2.20
CA ALA A 51 6.45 8.24 -3.09
C ALA A 51 7.86 7.79 -3.46
N LEU A 52 8.04 7.32 -4.70
CA LEU A 52 9.38 6.97 -5.19
C LEU A 52 10.11 8.19 -5.75
N ALA A 53 11.43 8.21 -5.60
CA ALA A 53 12.30 9.22 -6.18
C ALA A 53 12.15 9.27 -7.71
N GLY A 54 12.01 10.46 -8.28
CA GLY A 54 11.78 10.63 -9.72
C GLY A 54 12.98 10.27 -10.61
N ASP A 55 14.17 10.16 -10.04
CA ASP A 55 15.42 9.75 -10.67
C ASP A 55 15.79 8.27 -10.42
N ALA A 56 14.90 7.51 -9.75
CA ALA A 56 15.08 6.09 -9.54
C ALA A 56 15.16 5.34 -10.88
N SER A 57 16.14 4.45 -11.02
CA SER A 57 16.26 3.64 -12.22
C SER A 57 15.13 2.60 -12.29
N GLY A 58 14.76 2.20 -13.51
CA GLY A 58 13.75 1.14 -13.70
C GLY A 58 14.13 -0.17 -13.00
N GLU A 59 15.43 -0.49 -12.92
CA GLU A 59 15.92 -1.68 -12.21
C GLU A 59 15.72 -1.56 -10.68
N GLN A 60 16.03 -0.40 -10.10
CA GLN A 60 15.82 -0.16 -8.66
C GLN A 60 14.34 -0.23 -8.30
N THR A 61 13.48 0.36 -9.12
CA THR A 61 12.02 0.27 -8.96
C THR A 61 11.55 -1.18 -9.05
N LEU A 62 11.95 -1.92 -10.09
CA LEU A 62 11.57 -3.33 -10.24
C LEU A 62 12.04 -4.19 -9.06
N GLN A 63 13.26 -3.97 -8.56
CA GLN A 63 13.79 -4.70 -7.41
C GLN A 63 13.01 -4.40 -6.12
N LEU A 64 12.65 -3.14 -5.89
CA LEU A 64 11.77 -2.76 -4.78
C LEU A 64 10.43 -3.48 -4.90
N LEU A 65 9.76 -3.36 -6.05
CA LEU A 65 8.44 -3.95 -6.26
C LEU A 65 8.45 -5.47 -6.07
N GLU A 66 9.47 -6.16 -6.60
CA GLU A 66 9.59 -7.60 -6.41
C GLU A 66 9.83 -7.97 -4.94
N THR A 67 10.62 -7.19 -4.22
CA THR A 67 10.82 -7.42 -2.78
C THR A 67 9.51 -7.27 -2.00
N LEU A 68 8.72 -6.23 -2.32
CA LEU A 68 7.42 -6.02 -1.69
C LEU A 68 6.46 -7.17 -2.01
N ARG A 69 6.36 -7.64 -3.27
CA ARG A 69 5.50 -8.80 -3.63
C ARG A 69 5.88 -10.07 -2.88
N GLN A 70 7.17 -10.27 -2.61
CA GLN A 70 7.67 -11.47 -1.93
C GLN A 70 7.59 -11.40 -0.40
N THR A 71 7.16 -10.28 0.19
CA THR A 71 7.06 -10.07 1.66
C THR A 71 6.44 -11.24 2.43
N PRO A 72 5.34 -11.89 1.98
CA PRO A 72 4.73 -13.00 2.71
C PRO A 72 5.67 -14.20 2.94
N ARG A 73 6.76 -14.31 2.17
CA ARG A 73 7.79 -15.35 2.38
C ARG A 73 8.68 -15.06 3.61
N ASP A 74 8.89 -13.79 3.92
CA ASP A 74 9.81 -13.32 4.96
C ASP A 74 9.08 -12.73 6.19
N ALA A 75 7.77 -12.53 6.09
CA ALA A 75 6.89 -12.02 7.13
C ALA A 75 5.64 -12.92 7.20
N PRO A 76 5.68 -14.01 8.00
CA PRO A 76 4.59 -14.98 8.07
C PRO A 76 3.28 -14.39 8.61
N GLU A 77 3.32 -13.24 9.26
CA GLU A 77 2.14 -12.51 9.73
C GLU A 77 1.32 -11.90 8.58
N MET A 78 1.95 -11.70 7.41
CA MET A 78 1.33 -11.07 6.24
C MET A 78 0.77 -12.14 5.28
N THR A 79 -0.55 -12.16 5.15
CA THR A 79 -1.29 -13.06 4.25
C THR A 79 -1.22 -12.62 2.79
N LEU A 80 -1.32 -11.31 2.53
CA LEU A 80 -1.29 -10.75 1.19
C LEU A 80 -0.25 -9.63 1.09
N SER A 81 0.45 -9.57 -0.03
CA SER A 81 1.28 -8.43 -0.39
C SER A 81 1.19 -8.14 -1.88
N VAL A 82 0.58 -7.02 -2.23
CA VAL A 82 0.45 -6.59 -3.63
C VAL A 82 0.91 -5.17 -3.77
N VAL A 83 1.79 -4.92 -4.72
CA VAL A 83 2.26 -3.58 -5.05
C VAL A 83 2.09 -3.30 -6.54
N GLY A 84 1.72 -2.06 -6.85
CA GLY A 84 1.59 -1.55 -8.20
C GLY A 84 1.78 -0.05 -8.29
N GLU A 85 1.94 0.44 -9.52
CA GLU A 85 1.93 1.87 -9.82
C GLU A 85 0.55 2.47 -9.55
N ASN A 86 0.53 3.72 -9.07
CA ASN A 86 -0.69 4.49 -8.92
C ASN A 86 -1.11 5.05 -10.28
N THR A 87 -2.03 4.37 -10.95
CA THR A 87 -2.48 4.74 -12.30
C THR A 87 -3.60 5.79 -12.30
N MET A 88 -4.28 5.98 -11.17
CA MET A 88 -5.38 6.95 -11.05
C MET A 88 -4.89 8.40 -10.92
N GLY A 89 -3.78 8.61 -10.18
CA GLY A 89 -3.19 9.94 -10.00
C GLY A 89 -2.51 10.47 -11.27
N ALA A 90 -1.81 9.60 -12.00
CA ALA A 90 -1.00 9.94 -13.17
C ALA A 90 -1.82 10.46 -14.38
N ALA A 91 -3.09 10.06 -14.49
CA ALA A 91 -3.93 10.48 -15.60
C ALA A 91 -4.33 11.97 -15.51
N TRP A 92 -4.41 12.56 -14.31
CA TRP A 92 -5.04 13.86 -14.09
C TRP A 92 -4.05 14.94 -13.59
N ARG A 93 -2.94 14.57 -12.91
CA ARG A 93 -1.78 15.44 -12.54
C ARG A 93 -0.51 14.59 -12.25
N THR A 94 0.65 15.22 -12.01
CA THR A 94 1.79 14.52 -11.39
C THR A 94 1.40 14.03 -9.99
N ALA A 95 1.19 12.73 -9.83
CA ALA A 95 0.84 12.11 -8.56
C ALA A 95 2.05 12.12 -7.62
N TYR A 96 1.89 12.70 -6.42
CA TYR A 96 2.92 12.65 -5.37
C TYR A 96 3.18 11.20 -4.92
N TRP A 97 2.10 10.44 -4.71
CA TRP A 97 2.16 9.00 -4.45
C TRP A 97 2.21 8.25 -5.77
N THR A 98 3.38 7.70 -6.09
CA THR A 98 3.63 7.03 -7.38
C THR A 98 3.25 5.55 -7.35
N HIS A 99 3.21 4.93 -6.15
CA HIS A 99 2.90 3.51 -5.99
C HIS A 99 1.99 3.27 -4.80
N LEU A 100 1.29 2.13 -4.86
CA LEU A 100 0.42 1.61 -3.82
C LEU A 100 0.88 0.20 -3.45
N TRP A 101 0.99 -0.07 -2.16
CA TRP A 101 1.30 -1.38 -1.61
C TRP A 101 0.19 -1.80 -0.64
N GLU A 102 -0.60 -2.78 -1.05
CA GLU A 102 -1.65 -3.38 -0.25
C GLU A 102 -1.12 -4.61 0.50
N GLN A 103 -1.35 -4.61 1.80
CA GLN A 103 -1.02 -5.68 2.72
C GLN A 103 -2.30 -6.28 3.28
N GLY A 104 -2.32 -7.60 3.49
CA GLY A 104 -3.40 -8.33 4.16
C GLY A 104 -2.89 -9.09 5.36
N PHE A 105 -3.66 -9.06 6.44
CA PHE A 105 -3.36 -9.73 7.71
C PHE A 105 -4.61 -10.45 8.22
N GLU A 106 -4.43 -11.58 8.90
CA GLU A 106 -5.56 -12.33 9.48
C GLU A 106 -6.27 -11.57 10.61
N SER A 107 -5.57 -10.66 11.29
CA SER A 107 -6.11 -9.87 12.41
C SER A 107 -5.32 -8.57 12.62
N LEU A 108 -5.87 -7.68 13.45
CA LEU A 108 -5.17 -6.47 13.88
C LEU A 108 -3.89 -6.81 14.66
N GLU A 109 -3.92 -7.87 15.46
CA GLU A 109 -2.76 -8.35 16.19
C GLU A 109 -1.65 -8.82 15.23
N ALA A 110 -1.99 -9.54 14.16
CA ALA A 110 -1.02 -9.95 13.15
C ALA A 110 -0.39 -8.75 12.43
N MET A 111 -1.19 -7.72 12.11
CA MET A 111 -0.66 -6.47 11.54
C MET A 111 0.31 -5.77 12.50
N GLU A 112 -0.04 -5.64 13.78
CA GLU A 112 0.83 -5.00 14.77
C GLU A 112 2.09 -5.85 15.06
N ALA A 113 1.96 -7.17 15.06
CA ALA A 113 3.09 -8.10 15.17
C ALA A 113 4.06 -7.93 14.00
N TYR A 114 3.55 -7.82 12.76
CA TYR A 114 4.36 -7.46 11.60
C TYR A 114 5.08 -6.12 11.81
N ARG A 115 4.33 -5.06 12.16
CA ARG A 115 4.88 -3.70 12.34
C ARG A 115 5.92 -3.61 13.44
N GLY A 116 5.84 -4.44 14.47
CA GLY A 116 6.85 -4.57 15.54
C GLY A 116 7.94 -5.60 15.27
N GLY A 117 7.76 -6.47 14.27
CA GLY A 117 8.53 -7.68 14.04
C GLY A 117 9.93 -7.44 13.46
N ALA A 118 10.69 -8.54 13.35
CA ALA A 118 12.07 -8.52 12.87
C ALA A 118 12.22 -8.68 11.35
N SER A 119 11.12 -8.82 10.60
CA SER A 119 11.17 -8.93 9.14
C SER A 119 11.90 -7.73 8.56
N THR A 120 12.63 -7.95 7.46
CA THR A 120 13.47 -6.87 6.94
C THR A 120 12.64 -5.67 6.52
N LEU A 121 11.49 -5.89 5.88
CA LEU A 121 10.61 -4.80 5.46
C LEU A 121 9.96 -4.07 6.64
N ALA A 122 9.56 -4.77 7.70
CA ALA A 122 9.04 -4.09 8.90
C ALA A 122 10.11 -3.19 9.53
N ARG A 123 11.38 -3.60 9.52
CA ARG A 123 12.50 -2.75 9.95
C ARG A 123 12.66 -1.53 9.05
N GLU A 124 12.61 -1.70 7.73
CA GLU A 124 12.70 -0.60 6.77
C GLU A 124 11.56 0.40 6.93
N GLU A 125 10.32 -0.07 7.09
CA GLU A 125 9.15 0.76 7.36
C GLU A 125 9.36 1.61 8.63
N ARG A 126 9.83 1.00 9.73
CA ARG A 126 10.12 1.72 10.97
C ARG A 126 11.29 2.70 10.85
N ALA A 127 12.29 2.39 10.02
CA ALA A 127 13.40 3.28 9.71
C ALA A 127 13.00 4.43 8.75
N GLY A 128 11.76 4.42 8.25
CA GLY A 128 11.27 5.40 7.29
C GLY A 128 11.90 5.26 5.91
N TRP A 129 12.24 4.03 5.51
CA TRP A 129 12.76 3.66 4.19
C TRP A 129 14.12 4.28 3.80
N LYS A 130 14.91 4.70 4.79
CA LYS A 130 16.19 5.41 4.57
C LYS A 130 17.39 4.49 4.39
N GLU A 131 17.29 3.22 4.78
CA GLU A 131 18.46 2.32 4.90
C GLU A 131 18.62 1.41 3.68
N ARG A 132 17.55 0.73 3.26
CA ARG A 132 17.56 -0.19 2.11
C ARG A 132 16.99 0.46 0.85
N PHE A 133 17.40 -0.08 -0.30
CA PHE A 133 17.02 0.41 -1.64
C PHE A 133 17.51 1.83 -1.99
N GLY A 134 18.55 2.31 -1.30
CA GLY A 134 19.22 3.56 -1.63
C GLY A 134 18.35 4.81 -1.46
N GLY A 135 17.35 4.76 -0.57
CA GLY A 135 16.43 5.88 -0.34
C GLY A 135 15.46 6.13 -1.51
N ILE A 136 15.22 5.12 -2.34
CA ILE A 136 14.25 5.21 -3.45
C ILE A 136 12.86 5.62 -2.97
N VAL A 137 12.41 5.13 -1.80
CA VAL A 137 11.16 5.57 -1.19
C VAL A 137 11.45 6.86 -0.42
N THR A 138 10.98 7.97 -0.96
CA THR A 138 11.20 9.31 -0.39
C THR A 138 10.18 9.68 0.67
N ASP A 139 8.99 9.10 0.59
CA ASP A 139 7.93 9.26 1.58
C ASP A 139 6.99 8.05 1.57
N ALA A 140 6.34 7.81 2.69
CA ALA A 140 5.34 6.78 2.84
C ALA A 140 4.24 7.19 3.83
N ALA A 141 3.00 6.84 3.50
CA ALA A 141 1.86 7.00 4.38
C ALA A 141 1.01 5.73 4.34
N ASP A 142 0.29 5.42 5.41
CA ASP A 142 -0.58 4.24 5.42
C ASP A 142 -1.90 4.48 6.14
N VAL A 143 -2.85 3.63 5.77
CA VAL A 143 -4.19 3.53 6.35
C VAL A 143 -4.55 2.05 6.39
N TYR A 144 -5.23 1.62 7.45
CA TYR A 144 -5.76 0.27 7.55
C TYR A 144 -7.25 0.25 7.89
N TYR A 145 -7.90 -0.86 7.57
CA TYR A 145 -9.31 -1.11 7.86
C TYR A 145 -9.55 -2.61 8.11
N GLU A 146 -10.56 -2.92 8.91
CA GLU A 146 -10.98 -4.29 9.18
C GLU A 146 -11.96 -4.78 8.10
N LEU A 147 -11.81 -6.06 7.74
CA LEU A 147 -12.73 -6.82 6.90
C LEU A 147 -13.60 -7.68 7.81
N HIS A 148 -14.92 -7.55 7.65
CA HIS A 148 -15.89 -8.38 8.36
C HIS A 148 -16.45 -9.44 7.41
N GLU A 149 -16.53 -10.68 7.88
CA GLU A 149 -17.18 -11.74 7.11
C GLU A 149 -18.64 -11.36 6.82
N PRO A 150 -19.12 -11.55 5.58
CA PRO A 150 -20.52 -11.35 5.27
C PRO A 150 -21.37 -12.37 6.05
N VAL A 151 -22.32 -11.87 6.84
CA VAL A 151 -23.30 -12.66 7.62
C VAL A 151 -24.28 -13.37 6.70
#